data_AF-A0A6H1BWD3-F1
#
_entry.id   AF-A0A6H1BWD3-F1
#
_cell.length_a   1.000
_cell.length_b   1.000
_cell.length_c   1.000
_cell.angle_alpha   90.00
_cell.angle_beta   90.00
_cell.angle_gamma   90.00
#
_symmetry.space_group_name_H-M   'P 1'
#
loop_
_entity.id
_entity.type
_entity.pdbx_description
1 polymer ?
#
loop_
_entity_poly.entity_id
_entity_poly.type
_entity_poly.pdbx_seq_one_letter_code
_entity_poly.pdbx_strand_id
1 'polypeptide(L)'
;MTDQDEEAAMSTVPDTWSTSDTEVIARAVIEAPSIHDTQPWSLRLPARTAELEERVEFAAPGQDPLRPDRLISCGAAVANLELGIRVLGWSTRTLLLPEPERPELIARIEAAAPATPSSTDLGFFAAISHRRSHRESFARIPVPATTIADVMAAADLPGVQVRLLASDEAPALADMLTYSADAMRRNPYYQREMFRWTSHWHPEGNAEVVTDWGADLDAGGPAGRALITTGVPDTTELAAAIDRETVLVFSVHSGDPIDLVRVGIASERAWLAAVDARLSASVLTYPLRVEDSADRLAERMDIDGLPQLIMRIGF
;
A
#
# COMPACT_ATOMS: atom_id res chain seq x y z
N MET A 1 -32.64 -47.19 -18.06
CA MET A 1 -32.43 -45.96 -17.28
C MET A 1 -31.14 -46.20 -16.53
N THR A 2 -30.06 -46.07 -17.29
CA THR A 2 -28.71 -46.57 -16.99
C THR A 2 -27.85 -45.38 -16.59
N ASP A 3 -26.90 -45.61 -15.69
CA ASP A 3 -25.87 -44.71 -15.11
C ASP A 3 -25.16 -43.72 -16.05
N GLN A 4 -25.45 -43.72 -17.35
CA GLN A 4 -24.86 -42.82 -18.35
C GLN A 4 -25.49 -41.43 -18.40
N ASP A 5 -26.64 -41.20 -17.76
CA ASP A 5 -27.30 -39.89 -17.75
C ASP A 5 -26.89 -38.99 -16.55
N GLU A 6 -26.17 -39.52 -15.55
CA GLU A 6 -25.64 -38.73 -14.41
C GLU A 6 -24.24 -38.15 -14.67
N GLU A 7 -23.49 -38.65 -15.65
CA GLU A 7 -22.14 -38.17 -16.00
C GLU A 7 -22.18 -36.93 -16.94
N ALA A 8 -23.35 -36.58 -17.47
CA ALA A 8 -23.55 -35.50 -18.45
C ALA A 8 -23.81 -34.11 -17.85
N ALA A 9 -23.69 -33.93 -16.52
CA ALA A 9 -23.83 -32.64 -15.85
C ALA A 9 -22.53 -32.13 -15.21
N MET A 10 -21.37 -32.68 -15.61
CA MET A 10 -20.08 -32.06 -15.32
C MET A 10 -19.93 -30.85 -16.22
N SER A 11 -20.44 -29.70 -15.76
CA SER A 11 -20.25 -28.39 -16.37
C SER A 11 -18.77 -28.24 -16.75
N THR A 12 -18.47 -28.33 -18.04
CA THR A 12 -17.12 -28.12 -18.57
C THR A 12 -16.77 -26.67 -18.27
N VAL A 13 -15.98 -26.48 -17.23
CA VAL A 13 -15.59 -25.14 -16.80
C VAL A 13 -14.72 -24.56 -17.93
N PRO A 14 -15.11 -23.43 -18.55
CA PRO A 14 -14.45 -22.96 -19.78
C PRO A 14 -12.97 -22.63 -19.52
N ASP A 15 -12.04 -22.93 -20.43
CA ASP A 15 -10.58 -22.77 -20.19
C ASP A 15 -10.08 -21.31 -20.17
N THR A 16 -10.96 -20.33 -20.34
CA THR A 16 -10.64 -18.90 -20.40
C THR A 16 -11.55 -18.08 -19.50
N TRP A 17 -11.08 -16.90 -19.09
CA TRP A 17 -11.92 -15.90 -18.45
C TRP A 17 -13.06 -15.46 -19.36
N SER A 18 -14.28 -15.37 -18.82
CA SER A 18 -15.38 -14.70 -19.50
C SER A 18 -15.18 -13.17 -19.47
N THR A 19 -15.97 -12.45 -20.27
CA THR A 19 -15.94 -10.97 -20.25
C THR A 19 -16.33 -10.42 -18.87
N SER A 20 -17.31 -11.03 -18.19
CA SER A 20 -17.72 -10.62 -16.84
C SER A 20 -16.64 -10.91 -15.81
N ASP A 21 -15.95 -12.05 -15.92
CA ASP A 21 -14.82 -12.37 -15.02
C ASP A 21 -13.70 -11.34 -15.19
N THR A 22 -13.40 -10.99 -16.43
CA THR A 22 -12.39 -9.99 -16.77
C THR A 22 -12.72 -8.63 -16.18
N GLU A 23 -13.99 -8.19 -16.23
CA GLU A 23 -14.41 -6.91 -15.66
C GLU A 23 -14.26 -6.88 -14.13
N VAL A 24 -14.68 -7.95 -13.44
CA VAL A 24 -14.53 -8.09 -11.99
C VAL A 24 -13.05 -8.04 -11.58
N ILE A 25 -12.21 -8.82 -12.26
CA ILE A 25 -10.78 -8.89 -12.00
C ILE A 25 -10.10 -7.54 -12.27
N ALA A 26 -10.35 -6.94 -13.45
CA ALA A 26 -9.73 -5.67 -13.83
C ALA A 26 -10.12 -4.54 -12.88
N ARG A 27 -11.40 -4.48 -12.48
CA ARG A 27 -11.88 -3.45 -11.55
C ARG A 27 -11.21 -3.55 -10.18
N ALA A 28 -11.02 -4.76 -9.66
CA ALA A 28 -10.32 -4.96 -8.39
C ALA A 28 -8.88 -4.41 -8.45
N VAL A 29 -8.18 -4.67 -9.55
CA VAL A 29 -6.79 -4.23 -9.78
C VAL A 29 -6.70 -2.71 -9.97
N ILE A 30 -7.62 -2.09 -10.72
CA ILE A 30 -7.64 -0.63 -10.95
C ILE A 30 -7.81 0.14 -9.63
N GLU A 31 -8.58 -0.40 -8.70
CA GLU A 31 -8.87 0.24 -7.40
C GLU A 31 -7.77 0.01 -6.35
N ALA A 32 -6.70 -0.73 -6.68
CA ALA A 32 -5.58 -0.93 -5.76
C ALA A 32 -4.84 0.39 -5.48
N PRO A 33 -4.39 0.65 -4.23
CA PRO A 33 -3.62 1.84 -3.92
C PRO A 33 -2.25 1.79 -4.61
N SER A 34 -1.80 2.94 -5.09
CA SER A 34 -0.45 3.07 -5.64
C SER A 34 0.21 4.38 -5.28
N ILE A 35 1.55 4.37 -5.29
CA ILE A 35 2.36 5.57 -5.13
C ILE A 35 1.96 6.61 -6.19
N HIS A 36 1.61 7.80 -5.72
CA HIS A 36 1.10 8.92 -6.52
C HIS A 36 -0.06 8.61 -7.48
N ASP A 37 -0.82 7.53 -7.22
CA ASP A 37 -1.89 7.05 -8.10
C ASP A 37 -1.40 6.72 -9.54
N THR A 38 -0.13 6.28 -9.64
CA THR A 38 0.51 5.98 -10.94
C THR A 38 0.06 4.67 -11.55
N GLN A 39 -0.50 3.76 -10.74
CA GLN A 39 -0.89 2.40 -11.14
C GLN A 39 0.24 1.73 -11.95
N PRO A 40 1.41 1.47 -11.32
CA PRO A 40 2.63 1.07 -11.99
C PRO A 40 2.63 -0.40 -12.43
N TRP A 41 1.47 -0.92 -12.82
CA TRP A 41 1.28 -2.31 -13.24
C TRP A 41 0.55 -2.38 -14.58
N SER A 42 0.75 -3.50 -15.26
CA SER A 42 -0.09 -3.96 -16.36
C SER A 42 -0.65 -5.33 -16.02
N LEU A 43 -1.87 -5.60 -16.46
CA LEU A 43 -2.58 -6.85 -16.20
C LEU A 43 -2.81 -7.60 -17.51
N ARG A 44 -2.34 -8.85 -17.58
CA ARG A 44 -2.63 -9.78 -18.66
C ARG A 44 -3.42 -10.96 -18.10
N LEU A 45 -4.41 -11.44 -18.85
CA LEU A 45 -5.30 -12.53 -18.42
C LEU A 45 -5.28 -13.71 -19.41
N PRO A 46 -4.13 -14.40 -19.58
CA PRO A 46 -4.05 -15.53 -20.48
C PRO A 46 -4.79 -16.75 -19.90
N ALA A 47 -5.66 -17.38 -20.68
CA ALA A 47 -6.44 -18.55 -20.26
C ALA A 47 -7.17 -18.31 -18.92
N ARG A 48 -6.89 -19.11 -17.87
CA ARG A 48 -7.35 -18.94 -16.48
C ARG A 48 -6.26 -18.47 -15.52
N THR A 49 -5.26 -17.78 -16.07
CA THR A 49 -4.17 -17.18 -15.30
C THR A 49 -4.30 -15.66 -15.36
N ALA A 50 -3.83 -15.00 -14.32
CA ALA A 50 -3.59 -13.56 -14.32
C ALA A 50 -2.10 -13.31 -14.11
N GLU A 51 -1.53 -12.45 -14.95
CA GLU A 51 -0.14 -12.02 -14.88
C GLU A 51 -0.11 -10.52 -14.64
N LEU A 52 0.55 -10.12 -13.55
CA LEU A 52 0.73 -8.72 -13.17
C LEU A 52 2.19 -8.34 -13.37
N GLU A 53 2.44 -7.34 -14.21
CA GLU A 53 3.78 -6.90 -14.59
C GLU A 53 4.02 -5.44 -14.18
N GLU A 54 5.19 -5.12 -13.63
CA GLU A 54 5.61 -3.76 -13.32
C GLU A 54 5.78 -2.95 -14.62
N ARG A 55 5.18 -1.76 -14.66
CA ARG A 55 5.38 -0.78 -15.74
C ARG A 55 6.65 0.02 -15.47
N VAL A 56 7.76 -0.44 -16.03
CA VAL A 56 9.08 0.19 -15.90
C VAL A 56 9.19 1.55 -16.61
N GLU A 57 8.19 1.95 -17.40
CA GLU A 57 8.08 3.32 -17.95
C GLU A 57 7.94 4.40 -16.87
N PHE A 58 7.56 4.01 -15.65
CA PHE A 58 7.57 4.87 -14.46
C PHE A 58 8.92 4.89 -13.73
N ALA A 59 9.94 4.19 -14.23
CA ALA A 59 11.27 4.18 -13.65
C ALA A 59 12.01 5.49 -13.97
N ALA A 60 12.67 6.07 -12.97
CA ALA A 60 13.56 7.20 -13.18
C ALA A 60 14.86 6.73 -13.86
N PRO A 61 15.44 7.51 -14.82
CA PRO A 61 16.74 7.19 -15.39
C PRO A 61 17.84 7.13 -14.32
N GLY A 62 18.61 6.05 -14.29
CA GLY A 62 19.71 5.86 -13.33
C GLY A 62 19.28 5.09 -12.09
N GLN A 63 19.56 5.62 -10.90
CA GLN A 63 19.03 5.06 -9.66
C GLN A 63 17.58 5.49 -9.51
N ASP A 64 16.71 4.52 -9.27
CA ASP A 64 15.27 4.70 -9.19
C ASP A 64 14.81 4.61 -7.73
N PRO A 65 14.80 5.74 -6.99
CA PRO A 65 14.51 5.75 -5.56
C PRO A 65 13.08 5.34 -5.23
N LEU A 66 12.17 5.35 -6.22
CA LEU A 66 10.77 5.00 -6.05
C LEU A 66 10.45 3.55 -6.41
N ARG A 67 11.43 2.77 -6.88
CA ARG A 67 11.21 1.36 -7.18
C ARG A 67 10.65 0.58 -6.00
N PRO A 68 11.12 0.76 -4.75
CA PRO A 68 10.52 0.07 -3.61
C PRO A 68 9.03 0.36 -3.45
N ASP A 69 8.62 1.62 -3.61
CA ASP A 69 7.22 2.03 -3.49
C ASP A 69 6.36 1.52 -4.66
N ARG A 70 6.92 1.41 -5.87
CA ARG A 70 6.23 0.76 -6.99
C ARG A 70 6.02 -0.73 -6.77
N LEU A 71 7.01 -1.44 -6.22
CA LEU A 71 6.88 -2.86 -5.90
C LEU A 71 5.84 -3.11 -4.80
N ILE A 72 5.82 -2.26 -3.76
CA ILE A 72 4.76 -2.26 -2.74
C ILE A 72 3.40 -2.00 -3.41
N SER A 73 3.30 -1.03 -4.31
CA SER A 73 2.07 -0.74 -5.06
C SER A 73 1.62 -1.97 -5.88
N CYS A 74 2.54 -2.64 -6.58
CA CYS A 74 2.23 -3.86 -7.32
C CYS A 74 1.77 -4.99 -6.40
N GLY A 75 2.35 -5.13 -5.20
CA GLY A 75 1.90 -6.07 -4.19
C GLY A 75 0.46 -5.81 -3.73
N ALA A 76 0.08 -4.54 -3.55
CA ALA A 76 -1.31 -4.19 -3.24
C ALA A 76 -2.26 -4.61 -4.38
N ALA A 77 -1.86 -4.38 -5.63
CA ALA A 77 -2.62 -4.84 -6.79
C ALA A 77 -2.71 -6.37 -6.88
N VAL A 78 -1.67 -7.11 -6.47
CA VAL A 78 -1.69 -8.58 -6.36
C VAL A 78 -2.73 -9.03 -5.34
N ALA A 79 -2.82 -8.40 -4.16
CA ALA A 79 -3.84 -8.74 -3.16
C ALA A 79 -5.28 -8.56 -3.70
N ASN A 80 -5.53 -7.47 -4.42
CA ASN A 80 -6.83 -7.23 -5.04
C ASN A 80 -7.12 -8.19 -6.20
N LEU A 81 -6.10 -8.54 -6.99
CA LEU A 81 -6.20 -9.55 -8.04
C LEU A 81 -6.58 -10.93 -7.46
N GLU A 82 -5.94 -11.34 -6.38
CA GLU A 82 -6.30 -12.58 -5.67
C GLU A 82 -7.75 -12.56 -5.18
N LEU A 83 -8.21 -11.44 -4.61
CA LEU A 83 -9.60 -11.28 -4.18
C LEU A 83 -10.58 -11.33 -5.36
N GLY A 84 -10.28 -10.63 -6.45
CA GLY A 84 -11.10 -10.62 -7.67
C GLY A 84 -11.29 -12.03 -8.25
N ILE A 85 -10.24 -12.85 -8.26
CA ILE A 85 -10.35 -14.26 -8.68
C ILE A 85 -11.16 -15.08 -7.66
N ARG A 86 -10.95 -14.88 -6.36
CA ARG A 86 -11.64 -15.64 -5.31
C ARG A 86 -13.15 -15.41 -5.28
N VAL A 87 -13.61 -14.17 -5.44
CA VAL A 87 -15.06 -13.87 -5.46
C VAL A 87 -15.77 -14.42 -6.68
N LEU A 88 -15.04 -14.76 -7.75
CA LEU A 88 -15.56 -15.46 -8.92
C LEU A 88 -15.69 -16.98 -8.72
N GLY A 89 -15.39 -17.48 -7.51
CA GLY A 89 -15.57 -18.88 -7.16
C GLY A 89 -14.34 -19.76 -7.41
N TRP A 90 -13.14 -19.21 -7.28
CA TRP A 90 -11.88 -19.92 -7.53
C TRP A 90 -10.92 -19.81 -6.36
N SER A 91 -10.23 -20.89 -6.02
CA SER A 91 -9.01 -20.80 -5.23
C SER A 91 -7.86 -20.27 -6.09
N THR A 92 -6.89 -19.58 -5.47
CA THR A 92 -5.75 -19.01 -6.16
C THR A 92 -4.45 -19.74 -5.82
N ARG A 93 -3.58 -19.90 -6.81
CA ARG A 93 -2.18 -20.27 -6.62
C ARG A 93 -1.30 -19.16 -7.16
N THR A 94 -0.67 -18.42 -6.25
CA THR A 94 0.14 -17.23 -6.56
C THR A 94 1.63 -17.58 -6.54
N LEU A 95 2.33 -17.25 -7.63
CA LEU A 95 3.78 -17.26 -7.71
C LEU A 95 4.26 -15.82 -7.85
N LEU A 96 5.09 -15.36 -6.90
CA LEU A 96 5.69 -14.03 -6.92
C LEU A 96 7.07 -14.09 -7.59
N LEU A 97 7.34 -13.14 -8.49
CA LEU A 97 8.58 -13.04 -9.27
C LEU A 97 9.01 -14.41 -9.86
N PRO A 98 8.12 -15.10 -10.61
CA PRO A 98 8.33 -16.49 -11.01
C PRO A 98 9.46 -16.67 -12.03
N GLU A 99 9.87 -15.61 -12.72
CA GLU A 99 10.79 -15.66 -13.86
C GLU A 99 11.98 -14.71 -13.63
N PRO A 100 13.16 -15.21 -13.23
CA PRO A 100 14.33 -14.36 -12.97
C PRO A 100 14.80 -13.55 -14.17
N GLU A 101 14.55 -14.04 -15.39
CA GLU A 101 14.86 -13.36 -16.65
C GLU A 101 13.83 -12.27 -17.02
N ARG A 102 12.70 -12.24 -16.32
CA ARG A 102 11.60 -11.28 -16.48
C ARG A 102 11.25 -10.64 -15.13
N PRO A 103 12.15 -9.84 -14.56
CA PRO A 103 11.98 -9.25 -13.24
C PRO A 103 10.79 -8.28 -13.14
N GLU A 104 10.26 -7.83 -14.27
CA GLU A 104 9.02 -7.07 -14.35
C GLU A 104 7.77 -7.92 -14.09
N LEU A 105 7.82 -9.25 -14.28
CA LEU A 105 6.69 -10.13 -13.97
C LEU A 105 6.57 -10.32 -12.45
N ILE A 106 5.77 -9.46 -11.82
CA ILE A 106 5.61 -9.41 -10.37
C ILE A 106 4.87 -10.65 -9.84
N ALA A 107 3.80 -11.05 -10.52
CA ALA A 107 3.02 -12.20 -10.08
C ALA A 107 2.39 -12.96 -11.25
N ARG A 108 2.31 -14.29 -11.08
CA ARG A 108 1.45 -15.17 -11.87
C ARG A 108 0.46 -15.84 -10.91
N ILE A 109 -0.83 -15.64 -11.14
CA ILE A 109 -1.91 -16.15 -10.31
C ILE A 109 -2.78 -17.08 -11.14
N GLU A 110 -2.79 -18.35 -10.79
CA GLU A 110 -3.65 -19.36 -11.41
C GLU A 110 -4.95 -19.51 -10.61
N ALA A 111 -6.08 -19.58 -11.32
CA ALA A 111 -7.34 -20.05 -10.77
C ALA A 111 -7.30 -21.57 -10.65
N ALA A 112 -6.90 -22.07 -9.48
CA ALA A 112 -6.45 -23.45 -9.30
C ALA A 112 -7.60 -24.47 -9.26
N ALA A 113 -8.67 -24.19 -8.52
CA ALA A 113 -9.84 -25.05 -8.43
C ALA A 113 -11.11 -24.25 -8.09
N PRO A 114 -12.32 -24.72 -8.46
CA PRO A 114 -13.55 -24.13 -7.97
C PRO A 114 -13.59 -24.12 -6.44
N ALA A 115 -13.92 -22.98 -5.84
CA ALA A 115 -14.01 -22.79 -4.41
C ALA A 115 -15.03 -21.69 -4.08
N THR A 116 -15.92 -21.95 -3.12
CA THR A 116 -16.86 -20.91 -2.66
C THR A 116 -16.10 -19.81 -1.91
N PRO A 117 -16.28 -18.52 -2.25
CA PRO A 117 -15.63 -17.43 -1.53
C PRO A 117 -16.07 -17.39 -0.08
N SER A 118 -15.14 -17.10 0.83
CA SER A 118 -15.45 -16.94 2.24
C SER A 118 -16.19 -15.63 2.51
N SER A 119 -16.81 -15.50 3.70
CA SER A 119 -17.41 -14.23 4.13
C SER A 119 -16.38 -13.10 4.19
N THR A 120 -15.15 -13.40 4.62
CA THR A 120 -14.02 -12.48 4.61
C THR A 120 -13.65 -12.04 3.18
N ASP A 121 -13.64 -12.95 2.22
CA ASP A 121 -13.35 -12.61 0.81
C ASP A 121 -14.39 -11.63 0.25
N LEU A 122 -15.67 -11.90 0.52
CA LEU A 122 -16.76 -11.03 0.09
C LEU A 122 -16.71 -9.66 0.77
N GLY A 123 -16.42 -9.61 2.08
CA GLY A 123 -16.24 -8.36 2.84
C GLY A 123 -15.08 -7.53 2.30
N PHE A 124 -13.90 -8.14 2.13
CA PHE A 124 -12.72 -7.44 1.63
C PHE A 124 -12.91 -6.99 0.18
N PHE A 125 -13.52 -7.81 -0.67
CA PHE A 125 -13.82 -7.41 -2.04
C PHE A 125 -14.79 -6.22 -2.10
N ALA A 126 -15.81 -6.18 -1.23
CA ALA A 126 -16.69 -5.01 -1.12
C ALA A 126 -15.93 -3.77 -0.62
N ALA A 127 -14.99 -3.95 0.32
CA ALA A 127 -14.18 -2.90 0.89
C ALA A 127 -13.27 -2.20 -0.14
N ILE A 128 -12.84 -2.88 -1.22
CA ILE A 128 -12.03 -2.30 -2.30
C ILE A 128 -12.63 -0.97 -2.81
N SER A 129 -13.94 -0.96 -3.08
CA SER A 129 -14.64 0.21 -3.63
C SER A 129 -14.83 1.37 -2.63
N HIS A 130 -14.69 1.08 -1.34
CA HIS A 130 -14.83 2.05 -0.25
C HIS A 130 -13.48 2.56 0.27
N ARG A 131 -12.38 1.88 -0.08
CA ARG A 131 -11.03 2.19 0.37
C ARG A 131 -10.58 3.55 -0.16
N ARG A 132 -10.20 4.46 0.74
CA ARG A 132 -9.65 5.78 0.41
C ARG A 132 -8.49 6.11 1.34
N SER A 133 -7.52 6.86 0.84
CA SER A 133 -6.45 7.42 1.68
C SER A 133 -6.99 8.58 2.50
N HIS A 134 -7.07 8.40 3.82
CA HIS A 134 -7.35 9.47 4.77
C HIS A 134 -6.05 10.19 5.13
N ARG A 135 -5.99 11.51 4.97
CA ARG A 135 -4.76 12.30 5.19
C ARG A 135 -4.92 13.38 6.26
N GLU A 136 -6.02 13.32 7.00
CA GLU A 136 -6.32 14.21 8.12
C GLU A 136 -6.08 13.48 9.44
N SER A 137 -6.27 14.19 10.55
CA SER A 137 -6.33 13.57 11.87
C SER A 137 -7.56 12.65 11.95
N PHE A 138 -7.43 11.54 12.69
CA PHE A 138 -8.59 10.69 13.01
C PHE A 138 -9.40 11.27 14.17
N ALA A 139 -10.65 10.84 14.29
CA ALA A 139 -11.45 11.12 15.47
C ALA A 139 -10.76 10.58 16.73
N ARG A 140 -10.95 11.27 17.86
CA ARG A 140 -10.41 10.86 19.17
C ARG A 140 -11.21 9.71 19.79
N ILE A 141 -11.34 8.63 19.04
CA ILE A 141 -12.05 7.41 19.39
C ILE A 141 -11.05 6.26 19.27
N PRO A 142 -10.70 5.56 20.37
CA PRO A 142 -9.78 4.44 20.31
C PRO A 142 -10.31 3.32 19.42
N VAL A 143 -9.43 2.75 18.59
CA VAL A 143 -9.76 1.54 17.83
C VAL A 143 -9.77 0.34 18.80
N PRO A 144 -10.81 -0.51 18.80
CA PRO A 144 -10.85 -1.68 19.67
C PRO A 144 -9.67 -2.61 19.43
N ALA A 145 -9.03 -3.11 20.51
CA ALA A 145 -7.86 -3.97 20.41
C ALA A 145 -8.10 -5.25 19.58
N THR A 146 -9.33 -5.80 19.61
CA THR A 146 -9.72 -6.94 18.78
C THR A 146 -9.70 -6.58 17.29
N THR A 147 -10.21 -5.39 16.93
CA THR A 147 -10.17 -4.91 15.54
C THR A 147 -8.74 -4.68 15.07
N ILE A 148 -7.86 -4.15 15.93
CA ILE A 148 -6.42 -4.02 15.61
C ILE A 148 -5.80 -5.40 15.36
N ALA A 149 -6.11 -6.38 16.21
CA ALA A 149 -5.63 -7.75 16.04
C ALA A 149 -6.13 -8.39 14.73
N ASP A 150 -7.39 -8.17 14.36
CA ASP A 150 -7.97 -8.66 13.09
C ASP A 150 -7.28 -8.01 11.87
N VAL A 151 -6.99 -6.71 11.93
CA VAL A 151 -6.23 -5.98 10.88
C VAL A 151 -4.81 -6.53 10.76
N MET A 152 -4.12 -6.75 11.88
CA MET A 152 -2.78 -7.33 11.88
C MET A 152 -2.78 -8.78 11.38
N ALA A 153 -3.79 -9.58 11.75
CA ALA A 153 -3.94 -10.95 11.27
C ALA A 153 -4.20 -11.00 9.76
N ALA A 154 -4.95 -10.05 9.19
CA ALA A 154 -5.15 -9.97 7.75
C ALA A 154 -3.84 -9.67 6.99
N ALA A 155 -2.92 -8.93 7.61
CA ALA A 155 -1.60 -8.62 7.07
C ALA A 155 -0.56 -9.72 7.30
N ASP A 156 -0.88 -10.80 8.03
CA ASP A 156 0.08 -11.86 8.33
C ASP A 156 0.53 -12.56 7.03
N LEU A 157 1.81 -12.38 6.72
CA LEU A 157 2.43 -12.90 5.50
C LEU A 157 3.90 -13.24 5.77
N PRO A 158 4.37 -14.45 5.39
CA PRO A 158 5.74 -14.85 5.63
C PRO A 158 6.76 -13.84 5.08
N GLY A 159 7.69 -13.41 5.93
CA GLY A 159 8.75 -12.44 5.58
C GLY A 159 8.39 -10.98 5.83
N VAL A 160 7.13 -10.66 6.20
CA VAL A 160 6.71 -9.31 6.59
C VAL A 160 6.42 -9.28 8.09
N GLN A 161 7.09 -8.38 8.80
CA GLN A 161 6.80 -8.12 10.21
C GLN A 161 5.86 -6.92 10.30
N VAL A 162 4.76 -7.07 11.06
CA VAL A 162 3.82 -5.98 11.33
C VAL A 162 3.86 -5.68 12.83
N ARG A 163 4.31 -4.48 13.19
CA ARG A 163 4.42 -4.01 14.57
C ARG A 163 3.38 -2.93 14.83
N LEU A 164 2.55 -3.12 15.87
CA LEU A 164 1.76 -2.04 16.43
C LEU A 164 2.68 -1.11 17.22
N LEU A 165 2.68 0.18 16.88
CA LEU A 165 3.49 1.20 17.54
C LEU A 165 3.04 1.35 19.02
N ALA A 166 3.99 1.20 19.94
CA ALA A 166 3.75 1.45 21.35
C ALA A 166 3.85 2.95 21.69
N SER A 167 3.22 3.35 22.80
CA SER A 167 3.18 4.74 23.24
C SER A 167 4.58 5.35 23.46
N ASP A 168 5.51 4.56 24.00
CA ASP A 168 6.90 4.94 24.22
C ASP A 168 7.76 4.97 22.93
N GLU A 169 7.24 4.44 21.82
CA GLU A 169 7.89 4.47 20.49
C GLU A 169 7.44 5.67 19.65
N ALA A 170 6.35 6.35 20.02
CA ALA A 170 5.85 7.53 19.31
C ALA A 170 6.92 8.63 19.13
N PRO A 171 7.79 8.94 20.12
CA PRO A 171 8.89 9.89 19.93
C PRO A 171 9.90 9.45 18.86
N ALA A 172 10.19 8.14 18.75
CA ALA A 172 11.11 7.63 17.73
C ALA A 172 10.57 7.83 16.32
N LEU A 173 9.27 7.56 16.12
CA LEU A 173 8.60 7.82 14.86
C LEU A 173 8.55 9.32 14.55
N ALA A 174 8.17 10.15 15.52
CA ALA A 174 8.15 11.60 15.36
C ALA A 174 9.52 12.16 14.95
N ASP A 175 10.59 11.72 15.61
CA ASP A 175 11.97 12.13 15.29
C ASP A 175 12.40 11.73 13.88
N MET A 176 12.03 10.53 13.42
CA MET A 176 12.31 10.10 12.04
C MET A 176 11.57 10.98 11.04
N LEU A 177 10.29 11.27 11.29
CA LEU A 177 9.47 12.08 10.40
C LEU A 177 9.99 13.53 10.33
N THR A 178 10.30 14.15 11.47
CA THR A 178 10.91 15.48 11.51
C THR A 178 12.24 15.51 10.75
N TYR A 179 13.09 14.51 10.97
CA TYR A 179 14.36 14.37 10.23
C TYR A 179 14.14 14.28 8.72
N SER A 180 13.23 13.41 8.29
CA SER A 180 12.88 13.21 6.89
C SER A 180 12.38 14.52 6.26
N ALA A 181 11.48 15.23 6.96
CA ALA A 181 10.99 16.53 6.49
C ALA A 181 12.08 17.61 6.43
N ASP A 182 13.00 17.65 7.38
CA ASP A 182 14.14 18.58 7.36
C ASP A 182 15.09 18.29 6.19
N ALA A 183 15.34 17.02 5.89
CA ALA A 183 16.12 16.61 4.72
C ALA A 183 15.43 16.96 3.41
N MET A 184 14.13 16.68 3.29
CA MET A 184 13.32 17.05 2.14
C MET A 184 13.28 18.58 1.94
N ARG A 185 13.20 19.36 3.04
CA ARG A 185 13.21 20.83 2.99
C ARG A 185 14.48 21.39 2.35
N ARG A 186 15.61 20.74 2.58
CA ARG A 186 16.92 21.17 2.06
C ARG A 186 17.13 20.82 0.58
N ASN A 187 16.25 20.01 -0.02
CA ASN A 187 16.40 19.55 -1.39
C ASN A 187 15.19 19.95 -2.27
N PRO A 188 15.36 20.88 -3.23
CA PRO A 188 14.30 21.31 -4.13
C PRO A 188 13.61 20.18 -4.90
N TYR A 189 14.32 19.07 -5.17
CA TYR A 189 13.77 17.91 -5.87
C TYR A 189 12.75 17.12 -5.03
N TYR A 190 12.80 17.21 -3.70
CA TYR A 190 11.92 16.48 -2.79
C TYR A 190 10.72 17.30 -2.28
N GLN A 191 10.75 18.62 -2.48
CA GLN A 191 9.72 19.56 -1.99
C GLN A 191 8.30 19.23 -2.48
N ARG A 192 8.16 18.74 -3.72
CA ARG A 192 6.85 18.36 -4.28
C ARG A 192 6.23 17.15 -3.59
N GLU A 193 7.06 16.24 -3.09
CA GLU A 193 6.60 15.02 -2.39
C GLU A 193 6.41 15.23 -0.88
N MET A 194 7.10 16.22 -0.30
CA MET A 194 6.97 16.61 1.11
C MET A 194 5.54 17.03 1.49
N PHE A 195 4.84 17.62 0.52
CA PHE A 195 3.47 18.09 0.67
C PHE A 195 2.47 16.96 0.96
N ARG A 196 2.71 15.75 0.44
CA ARG A 196 1.69 14.68 0.46
C ARG A 196 1.52 14.02 1.82
N TRP A 197 2.48 14.17 2.74
CA TRP A 197 2.48 13.45 4.01
C TRP A 197 2.54 14.34 5.27
N THR A 198 3.10 15.54 5.17
CA THR A 198 3.26 16.45 6.33
C THR A 198 1.93 16.94 6.92
N SER A 199 0.81 16.79 6.22
CA SER A 199 -0.54 17.11 6.70
C SER A 199 -1.16 16.09 7.66
N HIS A 200 -0.58 14.88 7.78
CA HIS A 200 -1.24 13.73 8.38
C HIS A 200 -1.57 13.90 9.88
N TRP A 201 -0.71 14.62 10.61
CA TRP A 201 -0.83 14.82 12.06
C TRP A 201 -1.02 16.30 12.46
N HIS A 202 -1.46 17.15 11.54
CA HIS A 202 -1.70 18.57 11.85
C HIS A 202 -3.09 18.78 12.48
N PRO A 203 -3.21 19.48 13.64
CA PRO A 203 -4.48 19.62 14.38
C PRO A 203 -5.61 20.30 13.60
N GLU A 204 -5.29 21.22 12.68
CA GLU A 204 -6.28 21.97 11.89
C GLU A 204 -6.44 21.46 10.46
N GLY A 205 -5.63 20.47 10.03
CA GLY A 205 -5.47 20.12 8.61
C GLY A 205 -4.96 21.33 7.83
N ASN A 206 -3.72 21.33 7.36
CA ASN A 206 -3.23 22.52 6.65
C ASN A 206 -4.12 22.84 5.45
N ALA A 207 -4.70 24.05 5.46
CA ALA A 207 -5.13 24.71 4.25
C ALA A 207 -3.89 24.96 3.38
N GLU A 208 -3.99 24.62 2.11
CA GLU A 208 -3.00 24.94 1.09
C GLU A 208 -2.70 26.45 1.11
N VAL A 209 -1.48 26.84 1.50
CA VAL A 209 -1.02 28.22 1.29
C VAL A 209 0.12 28.20 0.29
N VAL A 210 -0.25 28.36 -0.99
CA VAL A 210 0.70 28.67 -2.06
C VAL A 210 1.24 30.07 -1.79
N THR A 211 2.41 30.17 -1.17
CA THR A 211 3.13 31.43 -1.00
C THR A 211 4.23 31.51 -2.04
N ASP A 212 4.11 32.49 -2.92
CA ASP A 212 5.02 32.79 -4.00
C ASP A 212 6.36 33.30 -3.42
N TRP A 213 7.50 32.74 -3.84
CA TRP A 213 8.81 33.34 -3.55
C TRP A 213 9.40 33.93 -4.81
N GLY A 214 9.58 35.26 -4.75
CA GLY A 214 10.72 36.00 -5.29
C GLY A 214 11.08 35.75 -6.75
N ALA A 215 10.60 36.64 -7.61
CA ALA A 215 11.08 36.84 -8.97
C ALA A 215 12.62 36.78 -9.06
N ASP A 216 13.13 35.76 -9.75
CA ASP A 216 14.32 35.80 -10.64
C ASP A 216 14.76 34.41 -11.17
N LEU A 217 13.82 33.44 -11.29
CA LEU A 217 14.06 32.20 -12.05
C LEU A 217 12.95 32.00 -13.08
N ASP A 218 13.28 32.34 -14.33
CA ASP A 218 12.58 32.06 -15.58
C ASP A 218 11.05 31.89 -15.52
N ALA A 219 10.37 33.03 -15.70
CA ALA A 219 8.94 33.18 -15.91
C ALA A 219 8.44 32.56 -17.23
N GLY A 220 8.53 31.23 -17.38
CA GLY A 220 8.07 30.57 -18.61
C GLY A 220 7.89 29.05 -18.58
N GLY A 221 8.07 28.36 -17.44
CA GLY A 221 7.96 26.91 -17.37
C GLY A 221 6.87 26.39 -16.42
N PRO A 222 6.34 25.17 -16.62
CA PRO A 222 5.43 24.49 -15.67
C PRO A 222 6.07 24.17 -14.30
N ALA A 223 7.27 24.69 -14.03
CA ALA A 223 8.02 24.55 -12.78
C ALA A 223 7.72 25.66 -11.74
N GLY A 224 6.84 26.61 -12.04
CA GLY A 224 6.59 27.81 -11.20
C GLY A 224 5.53 27.70 -10.09
N ARG A 225 5.31 26.53 -9.49
CA ARG A 225 4.43 26.41 -8.30
C ARG A 225 5.20 25.77 -7.15
N ALA A 226 5.94 26.60 -6.42
CA ALA A 226 6.45 26.21 -5.11
C ALA A 226 5.29 26.21 -4.11
N LEU A 227 5.03 25.07 -3.51
CA LEU A 227 4.08 24.93 -2.41
C LEU A 227 4.86 25.06 -1.10
N ILE A 228 4.56 26.07 -0.29
CA ILE A 228 5.17 26.20 1.04
C ILE A 228 4.29 25.45 2.02
N THR A 229 4.77 24.32 2.53
CA THR A 229 4.18 23.69 3.71
C THR A 229 4.58 24.54 4.92
N THR A 230 3.63 24.92 5.79
CA THR A 230 4.01 25.16 7.20
C THR A 230 4.63 23.85 7.68
N GLY A 231 5.85 23.89 8.21
CA GLY A 231 6.68 22.69 8.40
C GLY A 231 6.01 21.60 9.26
N VAL A 232 6.66 20.44 9.38
CA VAL A 232 6.27 19.43 10.39
C VAL A 232 6.13 20.13 11.76
N PRO A 233 5.07 19.83 12.53
CA PRO A 233 4.91 20.35 13.90
C PRO A 233 6.18 20.15 14.75
N ASP A 234 6.26 20.84 15.89
CA ASP A 234 7.31 20.51 16.87
C ASP A 234 7.29 19.00 17.16
N THR A 235 8.46 18.37 17.23
CA THR A 235 8.59 16.92 17.41
C THR A 235 7.78 16.42 18.62
N THR A 236 7.70 17.22 19.69
CA THR A 236 6.93 16.87 20.89
C THR A 236 5.43 16.81 20.61
N GLU A 237 4.91 17.79 19.86
CA GLU A 237 3.50 17.84 19.47
C GLU A 237 3.16 16.71 18.50
N LEU A 238 4.08 16.41 17.57
CA LEU A 238 3.96 15.30 16.63
C LEU A 238 3.95 13.94 17.35
N ALA A 239 4.86 13.73 18.31
CA ALA A 239 4.90 12.51 19.11
C ALA A 239 3.58 12.32 19.87
N ALA A 240 3.05 13.39 20.49
CA ALA A 240 1.76 13.33 21.16
C ALA A 240 0.59 13.06 20.19
N ALA A 241 0.67 13.52 18.94
CA ALA A 241 -0.33 13.22 17.92
C ALA A 241 -0.29 11.75 17.46
N ILE A 242 0.91 11.23 17.23
CA ILE A 242 1.16 9.83 16.87
C ILE A 242 0.66 8.89 17.98
N ASP A 243 0.98 9.18 19.24
CA ASP A 243 0.57 8.40 20.42
C ASP A 243 -0.97 8.25 20.56
N ARG A 244 -1.74 9.18 19.98
CA ARG A 244 -3.20 9.15 20.02
C ARG A 244 -3.83 8.31 18.90
N GLU A 245 -3.03 7.82 17.96
CA GLU A 245 -3.50 7.08 16.80
C GLU A 245 -3.03 5.63 16.83
N THR A 246 -3.73 4.77 16.09
CA THR A 246 -3.26 3.40 15.88
C THR A 246 -2.33 3.38 14.68
N VAL A 247 -1.05 3.12 14.91
CA VAL A 247 -0.02 3.10 13.88
C VAL A 247 0.60 1.71 13.78
N LEU A 248 0.67 1.18 12.56
CA LEU A 248 1.31 -0.08 12.22
C LEU A 248 2.56 0.21 11.38
N VAL A 249 3.67 -0.46 11.70
CA VAL A 249 4.93 -0.40 10.95
C VAL A 249 5.18 -1.76 10.32
N PHE A 250 5.37 -1.77 9.00
CA PHE A 250 5.65 -2.96 8.20
C PHE A 250 7.14 -3.00 7.87
N SER A 251 7.81 -4.08 8.24
CA SER A 251 9.27 -4.23 8.12
C SER A 251 9.65 -5.56 7.46
N VAL A 252 10.81 -5.60 6.82
CA VAL A 252 11.39 -6.78 6.15
C VAL A 252 12.88 -6.86 6.40
N HIS A 253 13.49 -8.05 6.31
CA HIS A 253 14.90 -8.22 6.67
C HIS A 253 15.89 -7.72 5.60
N SER A 254 15.73 -8.10 4.33
CA SER A 254 16.71 -7.79 3.27
C SER A 254 16.30 -6.69 2.29
N GLY A 255 15.02 -6.29 2.27
CA GLY A 255 14.51 -5.29 1.32
C GLY A 255 14.52 -5.77 -0.14
N ASP A 256 14.61 -7.08 -0.36
CA ASP A 256 14.60 -7.67 -1.70
C ASP A 256 13.28 -7.40 -2.42
N PRO A 257 13.24 -7.42 -3.77
CA PRO A 257 12.03 -7.15 -4.53
C PRO A 257 10.82 -7.99 -4.11
N ILE A 258 11.03 -9.27 -3.78
CA ILE A 258 9.95 -10.16 -3.33
C ILE A 258 9.35 -9.72 -2.00
N ASP A 259 10.16 -9.20 -1.09
CA ASP A 259 9.73 -8.76 0.23
C ASP A 259 8.96 -7.44 0.15
N LEU A 260 9.34 -6.56 -0.77
CA LEU A 260 8.60 -5.33 -1.06
C LEU A 260 7.22 -5.62 -1.66
N VAL A 261 7.12 -6.60 -2.57
CA VAL A 261 5.83 -7.08 -3.08
C VAL A 261 4.99 -7.67 -1.95
N ARG A 262 5.60 -8.45 -1.05
CA ARG A 262 4.91 -8.99 0.13
C ARG A 262 4.41 -7.90 1.07
N VAL A 263 5.19 -6.83 1.32
CA VAL A 263 4.72 -5.66 2.09
C VAL A 263 3.50 -5.03 1.44
N GLY A 264 3.49 -4.92 0.11
CA GLY A 264 2.31 -4.49 -0.65
C GLY A 264 1.08 -5.35 -0.39
N ILE A 265 1.23 -6.67 -0.52
CA ILE A 265 0.13 -7.64 -0.27
C ILE A 265 -0.38 -7.52 1.17
N ALA A 266 0.53 -7.54 2.15
CA ALA A 266 0.20 -7.44 3.57
C ALA A 266 -0.52 -6.14 3.90
N SER A 267 -0.01 -5.01 3.38
CA SER A 267 -0.61 -3.69 3.62
C SER A 267 -2.00 -3.56 3.01
N GLU A 268 -2.25 -4.04 1.79
CA GLU A 268 -3.60 -3.97 1.22
C GLU A 268 -4.59 -4.85 2.00
N ARG A 269 -4.18 -6.06 2.43
CA ARG A 269 -5.05 -6.90 3.26
C ARG A 269 -5.40 -6.25 4.60
N ALA A 270 -4.44 -5.62 5.28
CA ALA A 270 -4.71 -4.83 6.48
C ALA A 270 -5.66 -3.66 6.19
N TRP A 271 -5.47 -2.95 5.07
CA TRP A 271 -6.31 -1.82 4.71
C TRP A 271 -7.75 -2.25 4.45
N LEU A 272 -7.96 -3.33 3.69
CA LEU A 272 -9.29 -3.87 3.44
C LEU A 272 -9.96 -4.37 4.72
N ALA A 273 -9.22 -5.01 5.62
CA ALA A 273 -9.72 -5.39 6.94
C ALA A 273 -10.15 -4.17 7.78
N ALA A 274 -9.37 -3.09 7.75
CA ALA A 274 -9.71 -1.85 8.43
C ALA A 274 -11.00 -1.23 7.86
N VAL A 275 -11.13 -1.17 6.53
CA VAL A 275 -12.31 -0.62 5.85
C VAL A 275 -13.57 -1.47 6.08
N ASP A 276 -13.45 -2.80 6.08
CA ASP A 276 -14.54 -3.72 6.42
C ASP A 276 -15.02 -3.49 7.87
N ALA A 277 -14.08 -3.21 8.78
CA ALA A 277 -14.35 -2.79 10.16
C ALA A 277 -14.81 -1.32 10.32
N ARG A 278 -15.09 -0.61 9.22
CA ARG A 278 -15.51 0.81 9.18
C ARG A 278 -14.48 1.81 9.68
N LEU A 279 -13.20 1.46 9.60
CA LEU A 279 -12.08 2.36 9.83
C LEU A 279 -11.62 3.00 8.53
N SER A 280 -11.08 4.21 8.66
CA SER A 280 -10.27 4.86 7.65
C SER A 280 -8.80 4.50 7.85
N ALA A 281 -8.01 4.50 6.78
CA ALA A 281 -6.57 4.29 6.88
C ALA A 281 -5.76 5.27 6.03
N SER A 282 -4.49 5.41 6.42
CA SER A 282 -3.51 6.28 5.81
C SER A 282 -2.20 5.53 5.67
N VAL A 283 -1.52 5.64 4.53
CA VAL A 283 -0.26 4.93 4.26
C VAL A 283 0.85 5.92 3.92
N LEU A 284 2.00 5.70 4.53
CA LEU A 284 3.21 6.51 4.43
C LEU A 284 4.39 5.61 4.10
N THR A 285 5.02 5.84 2.95
CA THR A 285 6.26 5.14 2.57
C THR A 285 7.39 6.11 2.29
N TYR A 286 7.08 7.26 1.68
CA TYR A 286 8.09 8.25 1.28
C TYR A 286 9.03 8.73 2.39
N PRO A 287 8.57 9.01 3.62
CA PRO A 287 9.47 9.47 4.68
C PRO A 287 10.60 8.48 4.98
N LEU A 288 10.35 7.18 4.78
CA LEU A 288 11.32 6.10 4.97
C LEU A 288 12.36 6.03 3.84
N ARG A 289 12.12 6.67 2.70
CA ARG A 289 13.04 6.69 1.55
C ARG A 289 14.06 7.81 1.60
N VAL A 290 13.94 8.72 2.58
CA VAL A 290 14.77 9.91 2.67
C VAL A 290 16.03 9.60 3.46
N GLU A 291 17.18 9.68 2.79
CA GLU A 291 18.50 9.43 3.39
C GLU A 291 18.48 8.09 4.16
N ASP A 292 18.91 8.08 5.42
CA ASP A 292 18.96 6.94 6.34
C ASP A 292 17.73 6.85 7.27
N SER A 293 16.60 7.48 6.91
CA SER A 293 15.43 7.59 7.80
C SER A 293 14.88 6.23 8.27
N ALA A 294 14.81 5.23 7.39
CA ALA A 294 14.35 3.89 7.75
C ALA A 294 15.29 3.21 8.74
N ASP A 295 16.61 3.30 8.53
CA ASP A 295 17.63 2.73 9.43
C ASP A 295 17.55 3.38 10.82
N ARG A 296 17.41 4.70 10.87
CA ARG A 296 17.25 5.45 12.13
C ARG A 296 16.01 5.02 12.91
N LEU A 297 14.90 4.76 12.20
CA LEU A 297 13.69 4.25 12.83
C LEU A 297 13.91 2.84 13.37
N ALA A 298 14.55 1.97 12.58
CA ALA A 298 14.85 0.60 12.96
C ALA A 298 15.71 0.54 14.22
N GLU A 299 16.79 1.32 14.28
CA GLU A 299 17.69 1.40 15.44
C GLU A 299 16.97 1.90 16.68
N ARG A 300 16.17 2.97 16.56
CA ARG A 300 15.48 3.57 17.71
C ARG A 300 14.34 2.72 18.27
N MET A 301 13.71 1.91 17.43
CA MET A 301 12.61 1.03 17.83
C MET A 301 13.06 -0.41 18.08
N ASP A 302 14.35 -0.72 17.94
CA ASP A 302 14.89 -2.08 18.00
C ASP A 302 14.12 -3.04 17.07
N ILE A 303 13.98 -2.65 15.80
CA ILE A 303 13.34 -3.46 14.76
C ILE A 303 14.41 -4.32 14.10
N ASP A 304 14.21 -5.64 14.09
CA ASP A 304 15.04 -6.59 13.36
C ASP A 304 14.66 -6.60 11.86
N GLY A 305 15.06 -5.54 11.15
CA GLY A 305 14.81 -5.34 9.74
C GLY A 305 14.62 -3.87 9.37
N LEU A 306 14.27 -3.63 8.11
CA LEU A 306 14.07 -2.30 7.55
C LEU A 306 12.58 -1.97 7.45
N PRO A 307 12.10 -0.89 8.10
CA PRO A 307 10.76 -0.36 7.91
C PRO A 307 10.53 0.05 6.46
N GLN A 308 9.46 -0.45 5.86
CA GLN A 308 9.10 -0.19 4.46
C GLN A 308 7.80 0.59 4.29
N LEU A 309 6.89 0.50 5.26
CA LEU A 309 5.59 1.14 5.19
C LEU A 309 5.08 1.44 6.61
N ILE A 310 4.51 2.63 6.78
CA ILE A 310 3.77 3.02 7.98
C ILE A 310 2.30 3.15 7.59
N MET A 311 1.42 2.51 8.35
CA MET A 311 -0.03 2.63 8.20
C MET A 311 -0.63 3.22 9.46
N ARG A 312 -1.51 4.20 9.32
CA ARG A 312 -2.35 4.71 10.41
C ARG A 312 -3.77 4.24 10.19
N ILE A 313 -4.47 3.81 11.24
CA ILE A 313 -5.89 3.42 11.21
C ILE A 313 -6.69 4.14 12.30
N GLY A 314 -7.93 4.50 12.00
CA GLY A 314 -8.81 5.23 12.93
C GLY A 314 -10.18 5.52 12.34
N PHE A 315 -11.00 6.29 13.07
CA PHE A 315 -12.34 6.70 12.65
C PHE A 315 -12.34 8.07 11.97
#